data_AF-A0A0Q4JG40-F1
#
_entry.id   AF-A0A0Q4JG40-F1
#
_cell.length_a   1.000
_cell.length_b   1.000
_cell.length_c   1.000
_cell.angle_alpha   90.00
_cell.angle_beta   90.00
_cell.angle_gamma   90.00
#
_symmetry.space_group_name_H-M   'P 1'
#
loop_
_entity.id
_entity.type
_entity.pdbx_description
1 polymer ?
#
loop_
_entity_poly.entity_id
_entity_poly.type
_entity_poly.pdbx_seq_one_letter_code
_entity_poly.pdbx_strand_id
1 'polypeptide(L)'
;MQITANSLEGQLSQLDKQFLNVEATAKSFETLEGKASAILHNALEQVYTFGEMLFGIKPQAGVSLTHKFFEKHKIPYNSRTQANPYIGLLKLAFTAKGNDSSRSQYATVLSYAASLGKTPQEFPAWLKEKGIEGWRSKALDEQNSRGRAIRDQGRQTRVQRAETILDAKPRSAAVALPAGVKAGAGYALVLAKIDGSGSAEIVEVVHDDAAKVEPILLSMAGDAPKQSSEPLAPFFRAIDLIVNTTPDKTQGKERDLLIRNRVKRGKKVATIEAVSEADSFPGAVMTLTDHVGDLPEDQPFILTAGDARHLLTQVEKLTGWTLDSAGEIKAQSIQQPIHLHQITSAGSYRVAQAAKTPSKPLKTLSSEFEQAARYIEHERQDHARKNTNRGESRSFAGSARLSIQDAKLSFKLPQSGRHAIIGETGAASKFDGVTIAVKDMEGLATTLARHDVNAHGWIMDGDVDDAALVLEVHFDNDLFRIVMPTRTGTDYNKVCEALVL
;
A
#
# COMPACT_ATOMS: atom_id res chain seq x y z
N MET A 1 -35.87 -6.64 3.70
CA MET A 1 -36.54 -5.86 4.78
C MET A 1 -36.28 -4.38 4.52
N GLN A 2 -37.21 -3.49 4.86
CA GLN A 2 -37.06 -2.03 4.68
C GLN A 2 -37.29 -1.31 6.00
N ILE A 3 -36.44 -0.33 6.32
CA ILE A 3 -36.66 0.59 7.45
C ILE A 3 -37.72 1.60 7.03
N THR A 4 -38.79 1.70 7.80
CA THR A 4 -39.95 2.57 7.49
C THR A 4 -40.07 3.77 8.42
N ALA A 5 -39.23 3.84 9.47
CA ALA A 5 -39.24 4.95 10.40
C ALA A 5 -38.55 6.21 9.84
N ASN A 6 -39.16 7.37 10.08
CA ASN A 6 -38.67 8.67 9.58
C ASN A 6 -37.69 9.37 10.54
N SER A 7 -37.54 8.90 11.79
CA SER A 7 -36.62 9.47 12.78
C SER A 7 -35.49 8.49 13.10
N LEU A 8 -34.28 9.00 13.37
CA LEU A 8 -33.11 8.19 13.73
C LEU A 8 -33.39 7.21 14.88
N GLU A 9 -34.07 7.68 15.93
CA GLU A 9 -34.43 6.84 17.07
C GLU A 9 -35.41 5.72 16.70
N GLY A 10 -36.41 6.03 15.85
CA GLY A 10 -37.33 5.03 15.31
C GLY A 10 -36.63 4.00 14.42
N GLN A 11 -35.66 4.43 13.60
CA GLN A 11 -34.85 3.57 12.75
C GLN A 11 -33.98 2.63 13.59
N LEU A 12 -33.32 3.14 14.63
CA LEU A 12 -32.53 2.34 15.57
C LEU A 12 -33.40 1.35 16.35
N SER A 13 -34.61 1.73 16.76
CA SER A 13 -35.54 0.81 17.42
C SER A 13 -36.02 -0.31 16.50
N GLN A 14 -36.25 -0.02 15.21
CA GLN A 14 -36.57 -1.05 14.21
C GLN A 14 -35.39 -2.01 13.99
N LEU A 15 -34.17 -1.47 13.93
CA LEU A 15 -32.95 -2.26 13.82
C LEU A 15 -32.77 -3.19 15.03
N ASP A 16 -32.98 -2.70 16.25
CA ASP A 16 -32.91 -3.54 17.46
C ASP A 16 -33.89 -4.71 17.39
N LYS A 17 -35.15 -4.43 17.03
CA LYS A 17 -36.19 -5.47 16.89
C LYS A 17 -35.80 -6.54 15.87
N GLN A 18 -35.17 -6.13 14.77
CA GLN A 18 -34.69 -7.05 13.75
C GLN A 18 -33.47 -7.83 14.23
N PHE A 19 -32.59 -7.20 15.00
CA PHE A 19 -31.37 -7.82 15.52
C PHE A 19 -31.65 -8.88 16.60
N LEU A 20 -32.76 -8.78 17.34
CA LEU A 20 -33.18 -9.79 18.33
C LEU A 20 -33.25 -11.21 17.75
N ASN A 21 -33.65 -11.35 16.48
CA ASN A 21 -33.70 -12.66 15.80
C ASN A 21 -32.29 -13.22 15.54
N VAL A 22 -31.32 -12.34 15.26
CA VAL A 22 -29.91 -12.69 15.08
C VAL A 22 -29.34 -13.18 16.41
N GLU A 23 -29.59 -12.44 17.50
CA GLU A 23 -29.14 -12.81 18.85
C GLU A 23 -29.75 -14.14 19.31
N ALA A 24 -31.05 -14.35 19.09
CA ALA A 24 -31.72 -15.59 19.46
C ALA A 24 -31.06 -16.80 18.76
N THR A 25 -30.78 -16.69 17.47
CA THR A 25 -30.17 -17.77 16.67
C THR A 25 -28.71 -18.02 17.08
N ALA A 26 -27.93 -16.96 17.32
CA ALA A 26 -26.56 -17.07 17.81
C ALA A 26 -26.50 -17.69 19.22
N LYS A 27 -27.42 -17.30 20.11
CA LYS A 27 -27.54 -17.87 21.46
C LYS A 27 -27.87 -19.36 21.41
N SER A 28 -28.76 -19.80 20.50
CA SER A 28 -29.06 -21.23 20.31
C SER A 28 -27.81 -22.05 19.94
N PHE A 29 -26.89 -21.49 19.15
CA PHE A 29 -25.61 -22.13 18.88
C PHE A 29 -24.71 -22.17 20.13
N GLU A 30 -24.62 -21.07 20.87
CA GLU A 30 -23.78 -20.97 22.08
C GLU A 30 -24.26 -21.93 23.19
N THR A 31 -25.56 -22.15 23.32
CA THR A 31 -26.16 -23.09 24.29
C THR A 31 -25.85 -24.56 23.98
N LEU A 32 -25.45 -24.89 22.76
CA LEU A 32 -25.10 -26.25 22.32
C LEU A 32 -23.58 -26.49 22.30
N GLU A 33 -22.82 -25.70 23.07
CA GLU A 33 -21.35 -25.73 23.14
C GLU A 33 -20.64 -25.65 21.78
N GLY A 34 -21.29 -25.04 20.79
CA GLY A 34 -20.73 -24.88 19.46
C GLY A 34 -20.63 -26.15 18.60
N LYS A 35 -21.29 -27.25 18.99
CA LYS A 35 -21.15 -28.56 18.32
C LYS A 35 -22.05 -28.75 17.08
N ALA A 36 -22.97 -27.82 16.80
CA ALA A 36 -23.93 -27.93 15.70
C ALA A 36 -23.61 -26.98 14.53
N SER A 37 -22.85 -27.45 13.54
CA SER A 37 -22.45 -26.67 12.34
C SER A 37 -23.66 -26.10 11.58
N ALA A 38 -24.78 -26.80 11.49
CA ALA A 38 -25.99 -26.31 10.84
C ALA A 38 -26.58 -25.06 11.55
N ILE A 39 -26.53 -25.02 12.88
CA ILE A 39 -27.04 -23.91 13.68
C ILE A 39 -26.07 -22.72 13.58
N LEU A 40 -24.76 -22.98 13.54
CA LEU A 40 -23.76 -21.95 13.26
C LEU A 40 -23.98 -21.30 11.89
N HIS A 41 -24.18 -22.11 10.84
CA HIS A 41 -24.39 -21.58 9.49
C HIS A 41 -25.66 -20.73 9.42
N ASN A 42 -26.73 -21.16 10.07
CA ASN A 42 -27.96 -20.36 10.19
C ASN A 42 -27.71 -19.05 10.96
N ALA A 43 -26.96 -19.09 12.08
CA ALA A 43 -26.61 -17.88 12.82
C ALA A 43 -25.78 -16.90 11.97
N LEU A 44 -24.79 -17.41 11.21
CA LEU A 44 -23.98 -16.60 10.30
C LEU A 44 -24.80 -16.03 9.14
N GLU A 45 -25.76 -16.78 8.61
CA GLU A 45 -26.72 -16.31 7.60
C GLU A 45 -27.57 -15.15 8.14
N GLN A 46 -28.07 -15.23 9.38
CA GLN A 46 -28.83 -14.15 10.00
C GLN A 46 -27.96 -12.90 10.22
N VAL A 47 -26.72 -13.08 10.68
CA VAL A 47 -25.75 -11.98 10.80
C VAL A 47 -25.45 -11.35 9.45
N TYR A 48 -25.25 -12.17 8.41
CA TYR A 48 -24.96 -11.71 7.06
C TYR A 48 -26.14 -10.92 6.48
N THR A 49 -27.34 -11.47 6.58
CA THR A 49 -28.59 -10.85 6.10
C THR A 49 -28.84 -9.51 6.78
N PHE A 50 -28.66 -9.46 8.10
CA PHE A 50 -28.80 -8.21 8.84
C PHE A 50 -27.71 -7.20 8.46
N GLY A 51 -26.46 -7.66 8.33
CA GLY A 51 -25.32 -6.81 7.96
C GLY A 51 -25.51 -6.17 6.59
N GLU A 52 -25.75 -6.96 5.54
CA GLU A 52 -25.97 -6.44 4.18
C GLU A 52 -27.16 -5.46 4.13
N MET A 53 -28.22 -5.71 4.91
CA MET A 53 -29.34 -4.77 5.03
C MET A 53 -28.92 -3.46 5.73
N LEU A 54 -28.24 -3.54 6.88
CA LEU A 54 -27.77 -2.37 7.64
C LEU A 54 -26.76 -1.53 6.86
N PHE A 55 -25.83 -2.16 6.16
CA PHE A 55 -24.77 -1.49 5.39
C PHE A 55 -25.29 -0.94 4.06
N GLY A 56 -26.37 -1.51 3.52
CA GLY A 56 -27.05 -1.02 2.32
C GLY A 56 -27.92 0.21 2.54
N ILE A 57 -28.11 0.66 3.79
CA ILE A 57 -28.92 1.85 4.09
C ILE A 57 -28.10 3.09 3.74
N LYS A 58 -28.56 3.84 2.74
CA LYS A 58 -27.93 5.10 2.36
C LYS A 58 -27.98 6.07 3.55
N PRO A 59 -26.82 6.58 4.01
CA PRO A 59 -26.79 7.56 5.09
C PRO A 59 -27.58 8.80 4.67
N GLN A 60 -28.43 9.31 5.56
CA GLN A 60 -28.88 10.70 5.45
C GLN A 60 -27.65 11.60 5.69
N ALA A 61 -27.61 12.80 5.08
CA ALA A 61 -26.45 13.69 5.13
C ALA A 61 -25.82 13.76 6.55
N GLY A 62 -24.60 13.21 6.69
CA GLY A 62 -23.82 13.23 7.93
C GLY A 62 -24.17 12.17 9.00
N VAL A 63 -25.10 11.23 8.76
CA VAL A 63 -25.48 10.20 9.76
C VAL A 63 -25.30 8.78 9.22
N SER A 64 -24.25 8.10 9.69
CA SER A 64 -24.08 6.66 9.50
C SER A 64 -24.94 5.87 10.49
N LEU A 65 -26.01 5.23 10.01
CA LEU A 65 -26.87 4.35 10.81
C LEU A 65 -26.08 3.18 11.41
N THR A 66 -25.09 2.65 10.70
CA THR A 66 -24.18 1.60 11.21
C THR A 66 -23.38 2.10 12.42
N HIS A 67 -22.80 3.31 12.33
CA HIS A 67 -22.08 3.90 13.45
C HIS A 67 -23.02 4.12 14.65
N LYS A 68 -24.20 4.71 14.42
CA LYS A 68 -25.18 4.98 15.48
C LYS A 68 -25.73 3.71 16.13
N PHE A 69 -25.90 2.65 15.35
CA PHE A 69 -26.28 1.33 15.86
C PHE A 69 -25.19 0.76 16.78
N PHE A 70 -23.92 0.78 16.36
CA PHE A 70 -22.82 0.29 17.21
C PHE A 70 -22.59 1.16 18.45
N GLU A 71 -22.70 2.48 18.33
CA GLU A 71 -22.61 3.43 19.44
C GLU A 71 -23.68 3.13 20.51
N LYS A 72 -24.94 2.95 20.09
CA LYS A 72 -26.05 2.57 20.97
C LYS A 72 -25.76 1.28 21.75
N HIS A 73 -25.15 0.30 21.08
CA HIS A 73 -24.82 -1.01 21.65
C HIS A 73 -23.43 -1.08 22.32
N LYS A 74 -22.77 0.07 22.52
CA LYS A 74 -21.44 0.17 23.14
C LYS A 74 -20.37 -0.70 22.45
N ILE A 75 -20.51 -0.90 21.14
CA ILE A 75 -19.52 -1.58 20.31
C ILE A 75 -18.55 -0.52 19.78
N PRO A 76 -17.23 -0.65 20.02
CA PRO A 76 -16.26 0.33 19.51
C PRO A 76 -16.28 0.40 17.99
N TYR A 77 -16.56 1.59 17.46
CA TYR A 77 -16.53 1.86 16.02
C TYR A 77 -15.16 2.41 15.57
N ASN A 78 -14.10 1.67 15.92
CA ASN A 78 -12.72 1.98 15.58
C ASN A 78 -12.35 1.49 14.17
N SER A 79 -11.12 1.79 13.72
CA SER A 79 -10.59 1.42 12.40
C SER A 79 -10.78 -0.07 12.04
N ARG A 80 -10.74 -0.98 13.04
CA ARG A 80 -10.97 -2.42 12.84
C ARG A 80 -12.44 -2.73 12.55
N THR A 81 -13.38 -2.18 13.31
CA THR A 81 -14.82 -2.38 13.10
C THR A 81 -15.33 -1.63 11.88
N GLN A 82 -14.72 -0.50 11.51
CA GLN A 82 -15.03 0.21 10.28
C GLN A 82 -14.62 -0.59 9.03
N ALA A 83 -13.42 -1.19 9.05
CA ALA A 83 -12.91 -1.99 7.94
C ALA A 83 -13.68 -3.32 7.75
N ASN A 84 -14.20 -3.89 8.84
CA ASN A 84 -15.04 -5.07 8.80
C ASN A 84 -16.16 -4.95 9.85
N PRO A 85 -17.30 -4.33 9.49
CA PRO A 85 -18.44 -4.14 10.39
C PRO A 85 -19.03 -5.45 10.93
N TYR A 86 -18.80 -6.58 10.27
CA TYR A 86 -19.19 -7.89 10.79
C TYR A 86 -18.50 -8.25 12.10
N ILE A 87 -17.33 -7.67 12.40
CA ILE A 87 -16.68 -7.81 13.72
C ILE A 87 -17.59 -7.27 14.82
N GLY A 88 -18.21 -6.11 14.60
CA GLY A 88 -19.13 -5.48 15.55
C GLY A 88 -20.42 -6.29 15.71
N LEU A 89 -21.02 -6.71 14.58
CA LEU A 89 -22.24 -7.52 14.59
C LEU A 89 -22.04 -8.88 15.27
N LEU A 90 -20.92 -9.55 15.00
CA LEU A 90 -20.61 -10.84 15.64
C LEU A 90 -20.30 -10.67 17.13
N LYS A 91 -19.70 -9.55 17.54
CA LYS A 91 -19.48 -9.25 18.96
C LYS A 91 -20.80 -9.01 19.70
N LEU A 92 -21.79 -8.44 19.02
CA LEU A 92 -23.13 -8.23 19.57
C LEU A 92 -23.95 -9.53 19.60
N ALA A 93 -23.96 -10.29 18.51
CA ALA A 93 -24.75 -11.52 18.37
C ALA A 93 -24.24 -12.68 19.25
N PHE A 94 -22.93 -12.87 19.35
CA PHE A 94 -22.30 -13.97 20.09
C PHE A 94 -21.71 -13.45 21.39
N THR A 95 -22.30 -13.82 22.53
CA THR A 95 -22.00 -13.23 23.84
C THR A 95 -21.14 -14.12 24.74
N ALA A 96 -20.93 -15.39 24.36
CA ALA A 96 -20.11 -16.31 25.13
C ALA A 96 -18.66 -15.84 25.26
N LYS A 97 -18.13 -15.90 26.48
CA LYS A 97 -16.72 -15.57 26.78
C LYS A 97 -15.80 -16.63 26.17
N GLY A 98 -14.70 -16.21 25.53
CA GLY A 98 -13.67 -17.11 24.98
C GLY A 98 -13.70 -17.36 23.47
N ASN A 99 -14.72 -16.88 22.74
CA ASN A 99 -14.90 -17.14 21.30
C ASN A 99 -14.30 -16.06 20.37
N ASP A 100 -13.33 -15.26 20.82
CA ASP A 100 -12.80 -14.11 20.06
C ASP A 100 -12.07 -14.51 18.78
N SER A 101 -11.35 -15.64 18.84
CA SER A 101 -10.68 -16.21 17.67
C SER A 101 -11.71 -16.66 16.62
N SER A 102 -12.71 -17.45 17.02
CA SER A 102 -13.76 -17.96 16.13
C SER A 102 -14.59 -16.81 15.52
N ARG A 103 -14.96 -15.80 16.32
CA ARG A 103 -15.65 -14.60 15.81
C ARG A 103 -14.82 -13.86 14.76
N SER A 104 -13.51 -13.74 14.95
CA SER A 104 -12.63 -13.12 13.95
C SER A 104 -12.57 -13.93 12.65
N GLN A 105 -12.61 -15.26 12.74
CA GLN A 105 -12.68 -16.14 11.58
C GLN A 105 -13.99 -15.97 10.82
N TYR A 106 -15.12 -15.95 11.54
CA TYR A 106 -16.45 -15.73 10.95
C TYR A 106 -16.53 -14.37 10.27
N ALA A 107 -16.03 -13.31 10.92
CA ALA A 107 -16.00 -11.97 10.34
C ALA A 107 -15.22 -11.93 9.02
N THR A 108 -14.13 -12.70 8.92
CA THR A 108 -13.33 -12.81 7.69
C THR A 108 -14.15 -13.46 6.57
N VAL A 109 -14.88 -14.53 6.87
CA VAL A 109 -15.73 -15.23 5.88
C VAL A 109 -16.91 -14.36 5.43
N LEU A 110 -17.59 -13.69 6.35
CA LEU A 110 -18.70 -12.78 6.04
C LEU A 110 -18.26 -11.61 5.18
N SER A 111 -17.15 -10.97 5.55
CA SER A 111 -16.57 -9.88 4.76
C SER A 111 -16.11 -10.35 3.38
N TYR A 112 -15.56 -11.56 3.28
CA TYR A 112 -15.17 -12.14 2.00
C TYR A 112 -16.38 -12.43 1.10
N ALA A 113 -17.46 -12.99 1.65
CA ALA A 113 -18.71 -13.18 0.91
C ALA A 113 -19.27 -11.86 0.36
N ALA A 114 -19.29 -10.81 1.19
CA ALA A 114 -19.68 -9.46 0.77
C ALA A 114 -18.78 -8.92 -0.34
N SER A 115 -17.46 -9.14 -0.24
CA SER A 115 -16.51 -8.71 -1.28
C SER A 115 -16.70 -9.40 -2.63
N LEU A 116 -17.28 -10.60 -2.62
CA LEU A 116 -17.64 -11.36 -3.81
C LEU A 116 -19.06 -11.04 -4.32
N GLY A 117 -19.74 -10.07 -3.70
CA GLY A 117 -21.10 -9.67 -4.06
C GLY A 117 -22.15 -10.75 -3.80
N LYS A 118 -21.93 -11.65 -2.83
CA LYS A 118 -22.91 -12.68 -2.50
C LYS A 118 -24.15 -12.05 -1.88
N THR A 119 -25.31 -12.37 -2.42
CA THR A 119 -26.57 -11.93 -1.80
C THR A 119 -26.88 -12.74 -0.55
N PRO A 120 -27.69 -12.23 0.39
CA PRO A 120 -28.16 -13.00 1.54
C PRO A 120 -28.80 -14.34 1.16
N GLN A 121 -29.45 -14.44 0.00
CA GLN A 121 -30.08 -15.65 -0.50
C GLN A 121 -29.06 -16.69 -1.01
N GLU A 122 -27.94 -16.24 -1.58
CA GLU A 122 -26.89 -17.12 -2.11
C GLU A 122 -25.92 -17.58 -1.01
N PHE A 123 -25.78 -16.78 0.04
CA PHE A 123 -24.83 -17.01 1.13
C PHE A 123 -24.92 -18.42 1.75
N PRO A 124 -26.10 -19.01 2.02
CA PRO A 124 -26.17 -20.32 2.68
C PRO A 124 -25.65 -21.46 1.80
N ALA A 125 -26.00 -21.44 0.51
CA ALA A 125 -25.50 -22.42 -0.45
C ALA A 125 -23.99 -22.25 -0.67
N TRP A 126 -23.53 -20.99 -0.78
CA TRP A 126 -22.12 -20.65 -0.89
C TRP A 126 -21.33 -21.13 0.33
N LEU A 127 -21.77 -20.82 1.55
CA LEU A 127 -21.09 -21.23 2.79
C LEU A 127 -20.99 -22.76 2.91
N LYS A 128 -22.03 -23.50 2.49
CA LYS A 128 -22.04 -24.97 2.51
C LYS A 128 -21.01 -25.60 1.55
N GLU A 129 -20.63 -24.94 0.46
CA GLU A 129 -19.70 -25.50 -0.53
C GLU A 129 -18.33 -25.86 0.06
N LYS A 130 -17.79 -25.01 0.95
CA LYS A 130 -16.44 -25.19 1.52
C LYS A 130 -16.39 -25.07 3.04
N GLY A 131 -17.49 -24.70 3.67
CA GLY A 131 -17.52 -24.37 5.09
C GLY A 131 -16.71 -23.12 5.43
N ILE A 132 -16.69 -22.80 6.72
CA ILE A 132 -16.02 -21.60 7.25
C ILE A 132 -14.51 -21.67 7.02
N GLU A 133 -13.88 -22.81 7.31
CA GLU A 133 -12.43 -22.95 7.18
C GLU A 133 -11.96 -22.88 5.73
N GLY A 134 -12.67 -23.55 4.81
CA GLY A 134 -12.32 -23.53 3.39
C GLY A 134 -12.47 -22.15 2.75
N TRP A 135 -13.53 -21.41 3.08
CA TRP A 135 -13.69 -20.04 2.59
C TRP A 135 -12.74 -19.05 3.26
N ARG A 136 -12.41 -19.26 4.53
CA ARG A 136 -11.37 -18.48 5.21
C ARG A 136 -10.00 -18.68 4.56
N SER A 137 -9.62 -19.92 4.24
CA SER A 137 -8.36 -20.19 3.53
C SER A 137 -8.33 -19.46 2.20
N LYS A 138 -9.39 -19.58 1.39
CA LYS A 138 -9.50 -18.85 0.12
C LYS A 138 -9.42 -17.33 0.29
N ALA A 139 -10.08 -16.76 1.28
CA ALA A 139 -10.02 -15.33 1.55
C ALA A 139 -8.57 -14.87 1.86
N LEU A 140 -7.84 -15.66 2.65
CA LEU A 140 -6.43 -15.40 2.95
C LEU A 140 -5.54 -15.61 1.72
N ASP A 141 -5.81 -16.63 0.92
CA ASP A 141 -5.07 -16.93 -0.31
C ASP A 141 -5.30 -15.87 -1.40
N GLU A 142 -6.51 -15.32 -1.54
CA GLU A 142 -6.78 -14.20 -2.43
C GLU A 142 -6.06 -12.93 -1.96
N GLN A 143 -6.08 -12.67 -0.65
CA GLN A 143 -5.33 -11.56 -0.07
C GLN A 143 -3.82 -11.71 -0.32
N ASN A 144 -3.28 -12.92 -0.26
CA ASN A 144 -1.85 -13.19 -0.49
C ASN A 144 -1.48 -13.30 -1.98
N SER A 145 -2.40 -13.76 -2.84
CA SER A 145 -2.16 -13.97 -4.29
C SER A 145 -2.18 -12.67 -5.08
N ARG A 146 -2.92 -11.65 -4.63
CA ARG A 146 -2.79 -10.29 -5.17
C ARG A 146 -1.36 -9.77 -5.06
N GLY A 147 -0.69 -9.98 -3.92
CA GLY A 147 0.72 -9.64 -3.74
C GLY A 147 1.64 -10.41 -4.69
N ARG A 148 1.38 -11.70 -4.95
CA ARG A 148 2.15 -12.51 -5.91
C ARG A 148 1.99 -12.01 -7.35
N ALA A 149 0.76 -11.84 -7.83
CA ALA A 149 0.47 -11.41 -9.19
C ALA A 149 1.05 -10.02 -9.51
N ILE A 150 1.08 -9.11 -8.53
CA ILE A 150 1.68 -7.77 -8.68
C ILE A 150 3.21 -7.87 -8.81
N ARG A 151 3.86 -8.73 -8.01
CA ARG A 151 5.31 -8.97 -8.13
C ARG A 151 5.65 -9.54 -9.51
N ASP A 152 4.88 -10.51 -9.97
CA ASP A 152 5.10 -11.15 -11.28
C ASP A 152 4.88 -10.14 -12.42
N GLN A 153 3.86 -9.28 -12.31
CA GLN A 153 3.63 -8.23 -13.31
C GLN A 153 4.70 -7.13 -13.28
N GLY A 154 5.17 -6.73 -12.09
CA GLY A 154 6.30 -5.81 -11.92
C GLY A 154 7.53 -6.37 -12.64
N ARG A 155 7.91 -7.59 -12.30
CA ARG A 155 9.01 -8.31 -12.94
C ARG A 155 8.86 -8.37 -14.47
N GLN A 156 7.71 -8.76 -15.00
CA GLN A 156 7.45 -8.77 -16.45
C GLN A 156 7.57 -7.38 -17.10
N THR A 157 7.08 -6.33 -16.45
CA THR A 157 7.18 -4.95 -16.96
C THR A 157 8.64 -4.53 -17.10
N ARG A 158 9.49 -4.90 -16.13
CA ARG A 158 10.93 -4.63 -16.15
C ARG A 158 11.66 -5.39 -17.25
N VAL A 159 11.28 -6.65 -17.49
CA VAL A 159 11.80 -7.44 -18.61
C VAL A 159 11.44 -6.77 -19.94
N GLN A 160 10.17 -6.45 -20.16
CA GLN A 160 9.72 -5.77 -21.39
C GLN A 160 10.42 -4.42 -21.60
N ARG A 161 10.70 -3.68 -20.52
CA ARG A 161 11.49 -2.45 -20.57
C ARG A 161 12.93 -2.73 -20.98
N ALA A 162 13.57 -3.75 -20.41
CA ALA A 162 14.92 -4.16 -20.82
C ALA A 162 14.96 -4.50 -22.32
N GLU A 163 13.99 -5.27 -22.78
CA GLU A 163 13.84 -5.63 -24.20
C GLU A 163 13.67 -4.38 -25.05
N THR A 164 12.81 -3.44 -24.65
CA THR A 164 12.61 -2.16 -25.36
C THR A 164 13.89 -1.33 -25.41
N ILE A 165 14.65 -1.26 -24.31
CA ILE A 165 15.94 -0.54 -24.25
C ILE A 165 16.94 -1.17 -25.20
N LEU A 166 17.03 -2.51 -25.21
CA LEU A 166 17.94 -3.25 -26.08
C LEU A 166 17.55 -3.13 -27.56
N ASP A 167 16.26 -3.19 -27.86
CA ASP A 167 15.74 -3.01 -29.21
C ASP A 167 15.96 -1.60 -29.76
N ALA A 168 16.00 -0.59 -28.89
CA ALA A 168 16.31 0.79 -29.26
C ALA A 168 17.82 1.05 -29.48
N LYS A 169 18.71 0.12 -29.08
CA LYS A 169 20.15 0.27 -29.32
C LYS A 169 20.48 -0.02 -30.79
N PRO A 170 21.53 0.63 -31.35
CA PRO A 170 22.01 0.30 -32.69
C PRO A 170 22.33 -1.19 -32.79
N ARG A 171 21.69 -1.88 -33.73
CA ARG A 171 21.93 -3.30 -33.99
C ARG A 171 23.19 -3.44 -34.85
N SER A 172 24.04 -4.40 -34.50
CA SER A 172 25.09 -4.86 -35.40
C SER A 172 24.48 -5.44 -36.68
N ALA A 173 25.30 -5.64 -37.71
CA ALA A 173 24.89 -6.46 -38.85
C ALA A 173 24.37 -7.83 -38.36
N ALA A 174 23.40 -8.39 -39.08
CA ALA A 174 22.84 -9.68 -38.75
C ALA A 174 23.92 -10.77 -38.81
N VAL A 175 24.07 -11.53 -37.73
CA VAL A 175 25.02 -12.64 -37.63
C VAL A 175 24.24 -13.94 -37.77
N ALA A 176 24.68 -14.82 -38.69
CA ALA A 176 24.14 -16.17 -38.77
C ALA A 176 24.66 -17.00 -37.60
N LEU A 177 23.78 -17.71 -36.90
CA LEU A 177 24.20 -18.65 -35.86
C LEU A 177 24.96 -19.84 -36.48
N PRO A 178 25.93 -20.43 -35.76
CA PRO A 178 26.61 -21.64 -36.20
C PRO A 178 25.64 -22.77 -36.55
N ALA A 179 26.00 -23.61 -37.52
CA ALA A 179 25.17 -24.72 -37.96
C ALA A 179 24.82 -25.66 -36.78
N GLY A 180 23.53 -25.97 -36.61
CA GLY A 180 23.03 -26.85 -35.55
C GLY A 180 22.54 -26.13 -34.29
N VAL A 181 22.83 -24.84 -34.13
CA VAL A 181 22.31 -24.02 -33.04
C VAL A 181 20.86 -23.64 -33.34
N LYS A 182 19.93 -23.99 -32.45
CA LYS A 182 18.52 -23.57 -32.49
C LYS A 182 18.26 -22.66 -31.31
N ALA A 183 17.90 -21.41 -31.56
CA ALA A 183 17.42 -20.48 -30.55
C ALA A 183 15.99 -20.06 -30.88
N GLY A 184 15.15 -19.92 -29.86
CA GLY A 184 13.81 -19.35 -30.01
C GLY A 184 13.82 -17.88 -30.40
N ALA A 185 12.65 -17.34 -30.75
CA ALA A 185 12.49 -15.90 -30.93
C ALA A 185 12.68 -15.19 -29.58
N GLY A 186 13.52 -14.14 -29.55
CA GLY A 186 13.81 -13.36 -28.35
C GLY A 186 15.30 -13.11 -28.15
N TYR A 187 15.70 -13.01 -26.89
CA TYR A 187 17.09 -12.82 -26.46
C TYR A 187 17.72 -14.15 -26.05
N ALA A 188 19.02 -14.31 -26.33
CA ALA A 188 19.80 -15.46 -25.90
C ALA A 188 21.15 -14.99 -25.34
N LEU A 189 21.71 -15.75 -24.40
CA LEU A 189 23.08 -15.57 -23.93
C LEU A 189 24.01 -16.35 -24.85
N VAL A 190 25.02 -15.66 -25.40
CA VAL A 190 25.96 -16.24 -26.35
C VAL A 190 27.40 -16.08 -25.87
N LEU A 191 28.24 -17.05 -26.17
CA LEU A 191 29.68 -16.93 -26.07
C LEU A 191 30.18 -16.29 -27.37
N ALA A 192 30.69 -15.06 -27.29
CA ALA A 192 31.27 -14.36 -28.42
C ALA A 192 32.80 -14.31 -28.30
N LYS A 193 33.51 -14.57 -29.40
CA LYS A 193 34.95 -14.37 -29.53
C LYS A 193 35.20 -13.02 -30.17
N ILE A 194 35.92 -12.15 -29.47
CA ILE A 194 36.35 -10.85 -29.99
C ILE A 194 37.83 -10.98 -30.35
N ASP A 195 38.18 -10.66 -31.59
CA ASP A 195 39.58 -10.61 -32.01
C ASP A 195 40.19 -9.22 -31.80
N GLY A 196 41.52 -9.13 -31.89
CA GLY A 196 42.26 -7.87 -31.72
C GLY A 196 41.98 -6.81 -32.80
N SER A 197 41.13 -7.11 -33.80
CA SER A 197 40.67 -6.17 -34.81
C SER A 197 39.35 -5.48 -34.44
N GLY A 198 38.72 -5.91 -33.33
CA GLY A 198 37.42 -5.40 -32.88
C GLY A 198 36.22 -6.10 -33.54
N SER A 199 36.45 -7.19 -34.28
CA SER A 199 35.39 -8.02 -34.84
C SER A 199 34.94 -9.07 -33.82
N ALA A 200 33.63 -9.34 -33.75
CA ALA A 200 33.05 -10.32 -32.84
C ALA A 200 32.34 -11.44 -33.61
N GLU A 201 32.62 -12.69 -33.26
CA GLU A 201 31.98 -13.89 -33.81
C GLU A 201 31.25 -14.65 -32.70
N ILE A 202 30.01 -15.08 -32.95
CA ILE A 202 29.25 -15.92 -32.01
C ILE A 202 29.75 -17.36 -32.12
N VAL A 203 30.28 -17.90 -31.03
CA VAL A 203 30.84 -19.27 -30.94
C VAL A 203 29.76 -20.27 -30.53
N GLU A 204 28.93 -19.90 -29.55
CA GLU A 204 27.92 -20.80 -28.96
C GLU A 204 26.75 -20.01 -28.36
N VAL A 205 25.55 -20.58 -28.36
CA VAL A 205 24.42 -20.11 -27.55
C VAL A 205 24.45 -20.86 -26.22
N VAL A 206 24.75 -20.15 -25.14
CA VAL A 206 24.85 -20.68 -23.77
C VAL A 206 23.46 -20.97 -23.20
N HIS A 207 22.53 -20.02 -23.37
CA HIS A 207 21.15 -20.14 -22.91
C HIS A 207 20.19 -19.40 -23.84
N ASP A 208 19.09 -20.06 -24.23
CA ASP A 208 17.96 -19.47 -24.96
C ASP A 208 16.63 -19.57 -24.17
N ASP A 209 16.65 -20.23 -23.01
CA ASP A 209 15.53 -20.28 -22.08
C ASP A 209 15.36 -18.91 -21.38
N ALA A 210 14.15 -18.37 -21.46
CA ALA A 210 13.74 -17.15 -20.78
C ALA A 210 14.14 -17.16 -19.30
N ALA A 211 14.00 -18.27 -18.56
CA ALA A 211 14.33 -18.33 -17.14
C ALA A 211 15.83 -18.08 -16.85
N LYS A 212 16.71 -18.32 -17.82
CA LYS A 212 18.17 -18.11 -17.72
C LYS A 212 18.61 -16.77 -18.29
N VAL A 213 17.89 -16.24 -19.28
CA VAL A 213 18.18 -14.97 -19.94
C VAL A 213 17.62 -13.78 -19.13
N GLU A 214 16.46 -13.97 -18.50
CA GLU A 214 15.73 -12.93 -17.78
C GLU A 214 16.55 -12.23 -16.68
N PRO A 215 17.36 -12.91 -15.84
CA PRO A 215 18.20 -12.22 -14.85
C PRO A 215 19.17 -11.22 -15.47
N ILE A 216 19.66 -11.51 -16.68
CA ILE A 216 20.56 -10.59 -17.41
C ILE A 216 19.75 -9.43 -17.97
N LEU A 217 18.59 -9.68 -18.58
CA LEU A 217 17.70 -8.61 -19.05
C LEU A 217 17.32 -7.65 -17.90
N LEU A 218 16.94 -8.19 -16.75
CA LEU A 218 16.62 -7.42 -15.55
C LEU A 218 17.80 -6.59 -15.03
N SER A 219 19.05 -7.05 -15.24
CA SER A 219 20.25 -6.28 -14.91
C SER A 219 20.51 -5.12 -15.88
N MET A 220 19.97 -5.19 -17.10
CA MET A 220 20.16 -4.18 -18.15
C MET A 220 19.07 -3.10 -18.16
N ALA A 221 17.91 -3.33 -17.54
CA ALA A 221 16.82 -2.34 -17.43
C ALA A 221 17.20 -1.08 -16.60
N GLY A 222 18.41 -1.07 -16.03
CA GLY A 222 18.87 -0.10 -15.05
C GLY A 222 18.88 -0.71 -13.65
N ASP A 223 19.78 -0.23 -12.80
CA ASP A 223 19.87 -0.65 -11.41
C ASP A 223 18.55 -0.30 -10.70
N ALA A 224 17.65 -1.27 -10.54
CA ALA A 224 16.96 -1.33 -9.25
C ALA A 224 18.11 -1.34 -8.22
N PRO A 225 18.14 -0.40 -7.26
CA PRO A 225 19.28 -0.23 -6.37
C PRO A 225 19.67 -1.60 -5.87
N LYS A 226 20.90 -2.03 -6.20
CA LYS A 226 21.41 -3.38 -5.94
C LYS A 226 20.93 -3.76 -4.55
N GLN A 227 20.10 -4.81 -4.46
CA GLN A 227 19.81 -5.40 -3.16
C GLN A 227 21.15 -5.89 -2.64
N SER A 228 21.81 -5.03 -1.88
CA SER A 228 23.07 -5.34 -1.25
C SER A 228 22.85 -6.60 -0.42
N SER A 229 23.79 -7.54 -0.48
CA SER A 229 23.77 -8.71 0.40
C SER A 229 24.04 -8.35 1.86
N GLU A 230 24.28 -7.05 2.14
CA GLU A 230 24.42 -6.51 3.49
C GLU A 230 23.15 -6.77 4.33
N PRO A 231 23.28 -7.22 5.59
CA PRO A 231 22.15 -7.55 6.46
C PRO A 231 21.12 -6.42 6.61
N LEU A 232 21.56 -5.16 6.57
CA LEU A 232 20.70 -3.98 6.72
C LEU A 232 20.17 -3.39 5.40
N ALA A 233 20.43 -4.03 4.25
CA ALA A 233 19.96 -3.51 2.96
C ALA A 233 18.44 -3.28 2.89
N PRO A 234 17.56 -4.16 3.44
CA PRO A 234 16.12 -3.90 3.48
C PRO A 234 15.76 -2.66 4.33
N PHE A 235 16.48 -2.44 5.42
CA PHE A 235 16.32 -1.27 6.28
C PHE A 235 16.73 0.03 5.58
N PHE A 236 17.86 0.02 4.86
CA PHE A 236 18.29 1.19 4.10
C PHE A 236 17.35 1.52 2.94
N ARG A 237 16.81 0.50 2.27
CA ARG A 237 15.73 0.71 1.28
C ARG A 237 14.50 1.34 1.93
N ALA A 238 14.11 0.90 3.12
CA ALA A 238 13.00 1.50 3.87
C ALA A 238 13.21 2.99 4.11
N ILE A 239 14.41 3.37 4.58
CA ILE A 239 14.77 4.76 4.82
C ILE A 239 14.76 5.56 3.52
N ASP A 240 15.37 5.05 2.44
CA ASP A 240 15.40 5.73 1.15
C ASP A 240 13.98 6.00 0.61
N LEU A 241 13.11 4.99 0.68
CA LEU A 241 11.73 5.11 0.24
C LEU A 241 10.97 6.14 1.08
N ILE A 242 11.01 6.04 2.42
CA ILE A 242 10.25 6.94 3.29
C ILE A 242 10.77 8.37 3.18
N VAL A 243 12.08 8.58 3.25
CA VAL A 243 12.70 9.92 3.26
C VAL A 243 12.51 10.67 1.94
N ASN A 244 12.40 9.97 0.81
CA ASN A 244 12.22 10.61 -0.49
C ASN A 244 10.75 10.71 -0.95
N THR A 245 9.83 9.98 -0.30
CA THR A 245 8.38 10.07 -0.57
C THR A 245 7.63 10.93 0.44
N THR A 246 8.27 11.28 1.57
CA THR A 246 7.68 12.13 2.61
C THR A 246 8.57 13.37 2.86
N PRO A 247 7.99 14.56 3.04
CA PRO A 247 8.76 15.78 3.28
C PRO A 247 9.50 15.75 4.62
N ASP A 248 10.72 16.31 4.66
CA ASP A 248 11.52 16.37 5.91
C ASP A 248 10.86 17.23 7.00
N LYS A 249 10.06 18.22 6.60
CA LYS A 249 9.30 19.07 7.50
C LYS A 249 7.92 19.38 6.93
N THR A 250 6.90 19.32 7.78
CA THR A 250 5.53 19.74 7.49
C THR A 250 5.03 20.60 8.63
N GLN A 251 4.40 21.75 8.34
CA GLN A 251 3.91 22.68 9.38
C GLN A 251 5.00 23.09 10.39
N GLY A 252 6.27 23.18 9.94
CA GLY A 252 7.42 23.48 10.80
C GLY A 252 7.88 22.34 11.71
N LYS A 253 7.21 21.19 11.70
CA LYS A 253 7.55 19.99 12.46
C LYS A 253 8.35 19.02 11.61
N GLU A 254 9.38 18.42 12.19
CA GLU A 254 10.24 17.47 11.49
C GLU A 254 9.55 16.11 11.31
N ARG A 255 9.97 15.36 10.30
CA ARG A 255 9.62 13.96 10.10
C ARG A 255 10.76 13.08 10.59
N ASP A 256 10.46 12.31 11.62
CA ASP A 256 11.35 11.28 12.14
C ASP A 256 10.90 9.89 11.69
N LEU A 257 11.77 8.90 11.83
CA LEU A 257 11.47 7.51 11.50
C LEU A 257 11.41 6.69 12.76
N LEU A 258 10.26 6.10 13.02
CA LEU A 258 10.06 5.18 14.14
C LEU A 258 10.27 3.74 13.69
N ILE A 259 11.11 3.03 14.42
CA ILE A 259 11.56 1.68 14.13
C ILE A 259 11.15 0.77 15.29
N ARG A 260 10.52 -0.36 14.98
CA ARG A 260 10.12 -1.38 15.97
C ARG A 260 10.34 -2.77 15.42
N ASN A 261 11.10 -3.59 16.14
CA ASN A 261 11.15 -5.04 15.94
C ASN A 261 9.99 -5.69 16.70
N ARG A 262 9.33 -6.68 16.10
CA ARG A 262 8.18 -7.38 16.69
C ARG A 262 8.16 -8.84 16.30
N VAL A 263 7.44 -9.65 17.08
CA VAL A 263 7.09 -11.03 16.69
C VAL A 263 5.58 -11.09 16.44
N LYS A 264 5.18 -11.28 15.18
CA LYS A 264 3.78 -11.36 14.77
C LYS A 264 3.47 -12.76 14.29
N ARG A 265 2.63 -13.48 15.03
CA ARG A 265 2.24 -14.88 14.72
C ARG A 265 3.46 -15.81 14.57
N GLY A 266 4.43 -15.67 15.48
CA GLY A 266 5.66 -16.46 15.48
C GLY A 266 6.68 -16.08 14.40
N LYS A 267 6.43 -15.02 13.62
CA LYS A 267 7.38 -14.50 12.64
C LYS A 267 7.99 -13.19 13.12
N LYS A 268 9.30 -13.04 12.94
CA LYS A 268 10.01 -11.79 13.11
C LYS A 268 9.57 -10.80 12.04
N VAL A 269 9.31 -9.56 12.43
CA VAL A 269 8.86 -8.47 11.57
C VAL A 269 9.42 -7.18 12.13
N ALA A 270 9.86 -6.27 11.27
CA ALA A 270 10.16 -4.91 11.67
C ALA A 270 9.24 -3.92 10.96
N THR A 271 8.89 -2.84 11.63
CA THR A 271 8.16 -1.72 11.04
C THR A 271 9.00 -0.45 11.15
N ILE A 272 9.13 0.26 10.03
CA ILE A 272 9.74 1.57 9.94
C ILE A 272 8.65 2.52 9.44
N GLU A 273 8.28 3.51 10.24
CA GLU A 273 7.17 4.42 9.96
C GLU A 273 7.59 5.88 10.07
N ALA A 274 7.15 6.72 9.13
CA ALA A 274 7.28 8.17 9.23
C ALA A 274 6.35 8.69 10.34
N VAL A 275 6.94 9.39 11.30
CA VAL A 275 6.21 10.06 12.39
C VAL A 275 6.52 11.55 12.39
N SER A 276 5.57 12.36 12.81
CA SER A 276 5.77 13.81 12.98
C SER A 276 4.80 14.35 14.03
N GLU A 277 5.15 15.47 14.64
CA GLU A 277 4.22 16.24 15.47
C GLU A 277 3.22 17.09 14.66
N ALA A 278 3.38 17.14 13.32
CA ALA A 278 2.44 17.84 12.44
C ALA A 278 1.04 17.22 12.51
N ASP A 279 0.00 18.05 12.49
CA ASP A 279 -1.39 17.58 12.58
C ASP A 279 -1.81 16.72 11.37
N SER A 280 -1.21 16.99 10.20
CA SER A 280 -1.33 16.14 9.02
C SER A 280 -0.10 16.27 8.12
N PHE A 281 0.32 15.16 7.52
CA PHE A 281 1.45 15.08 6.60
C PHE A 281 1.36 13.82 5.72
N PRO A 282 2.04 13.78 4.55
CA PRO A 282 2.25 12.54 3.82
C PRO A 282 3.05 11.55 4.66
N GLY A 283 2.44 10.42 5.00
CA GLY A 283 3.10 9.38 5.79
C GLY A 283 3.44 8.16 4.96
N ALA A 284 4.42 7.40 5.43
CA ALA A 284 4.82 6.16 4.79
C ALA A 284 5.30 5.15 5.84
N VAL A 285 5.08 3.87 5.57
CA VAL A 285 5.45 2.75 6.44
C VAL A 285 6.04 1.64 5.60
N MET A 286 7.21 1.16 5.99
CA MET A 286 7.78 -0.10 5.50
C MET A 286 7.60 -1.18 6.56
N THR A 287 7.08 -2.34 6.15
CA THR A 287 7.06 -3.56 6.95
C THR A 287 8.05 -4.56 6.35
N LEU A 288 9.09 -4.88 7.11
CA LEU A 288 10.11 -5.85 6.74
C LEU A 288 9.77 -7.23 7.30
N THR A 289 10.18 -8.27 6.59
CA THR A 289 9.88 -9.67 6.96
C THR A 289 10.84 -10.32 7.94
N ASP A 290 11.79 -9.54 8.45
CA ASP A 290 12.65 -9.92 9.56
C ASP A 290 12.89 -8.69 10.46
N HIS A 291 13.59 -8.89 11.57
CA HIS A 291 14.07 -7.84 12.45
C HIS A 291 15.15 -6.98 11.78
N VAL A 292 15.24 -5.71 12.18
CA VAL A 292 16.35 -4.83 11.82
C VAL A 292 17.42 -4.94 12.90
N GLY A 293 18.59 -5.46 12.53
CA GLY A 293 19.73 -5.63 13.43
C GLY A 293 19.36 -6.34 14.73
N ASP A 294 20.04 -5.96 15.80
CA ASP A 294 19.86 -6.53 17.15
C ASP A 294 18.93 -5.69 18.04
N LEU A 295 18.10 -4.81 17.45
CA LEU A 295 17.19 -3.97 18.24
C LEU A 295 16.23 -4.83 19.08
N PRO A 296 15.99 -4.47 20.36
CA PRO A 296 15.07 -5.19 21.22
C PRO A 296 13.64 -5.24 20.65
N GLU A 297 12.96 -6.36 20.90
CA GLU A 297 11.55 -6.54 20.51
C GLU A 297 10.62 -5.59 21.27
N ASP A 298 9.61 -5.08 20.57
CA ASP A 298 8.57 -4.17 21.04
C ASP A 298 9.08 -2.86 21.68
N GLN A 299 10.36 -2.53 21.52
CA GLN A 299 10.93 -1.25 21.93
C GLN A 299 10.96 -0.26 20.76
N PRO A 300 10.37 0.93 20.91
CA PRO A 300 10.36 1.94 19.87
C PRO A 300 11.62 2.80 19.86
N PHE A 301 12.22 2.91 18.68
CA PHE A 301 13.42 3.71 18.42
C PHE A 301 13.17 4.76 17.34
N ILE A 302 13.66 5.97 17.54
CA ILE A 302 13.56 7.08 16.60
C ILE A 302 14.90 7.33 15.91
N LEU A 303 14.88 7.41 14.58
CA LEU A 303 15.93 8.02 13.78
C LEU A 303 15.48 9.43 13.37
N THR A 304 16.27 10.44 13.70
CA THR A 304 15.91 11.83 13.39
C THR A 304 15.91 12.09 11.89
N ALA A 305 15.17 13.11 11.44
CA ALA A 305 15.17 13.54 10.04
C ALA A 305 16.59 13.78 9.49
N GLY A 306 17.45 14.44 10.30
CA GLY A 306 18.83 14.77 9.94
C GLY A 306 19.71 13.53 9.81
N ASP A 307 19.62 12.62 10.79
CA ASP A 307 20.41 11.39 10.78
C ASP A 307 19.98 10.44 9.66
N ALA A 308 18.67 10.36 9.38
CA ALA A 308 18.16 9.59 8.25
C ALA A 308 18.71 10.10 6.90
N ARG A 309 18.75 11.42 6.71
CA ARG A 309 19.38 12.04 5.52
C ARG A 309 20.88 11.76 5.48
N HIS A 310 21.57 11.92 6.61
CA HIS A 310 23.01 11.65 6.69
C HIS A 310 23.32 10.20 6.32
N LEU A 311 22.59 9.23 6.91
CA LEU A 311 22.75 7.81 6.64
C LEU A 311 22.63 7.47 5.15
N LEU A 312 21.63 8.03 4.45
CA LEU A 312 21.46 7.82 3.00
C LEU A 312 22.65 8.29 2.17
N THR A 313 23.37 9.34 2.61
CA THR A 313 24.57 9.81 1.90
C THR A 313 25.81 8.93 2.12
N GLN A 314 25.78 8.05 3.11
CA GLN A 314 26.89 7.17 3.51
C GLN A 314 26.69 5.73 3.03
N VAL A 315 25.44 5.29 2.86
CA VAL A 315 25.08 3.86 2.71
C VAL A 315 25.79 3.16 1.55
N GLU A 316 25.97 3.83 0.43
CA GLU A 316 26.64 3.28 -0.77
C GLU A 316 28.18 3.31 -0.66
N LYS A 317 28.73 4.09 0.27
CA LYS A 317 30.17 4.34 0.38
C LYS A 317 30.87 3.39 1.35
N LEU A 318 30.10 2.69 2.18
CA LEU A 318 30.60 1.93 3.33
C LEU A 318 30.04 0.50 3.32
N THR A 319 30.77 -0.41 3.95
CA THR A 319 30.44 -1.84 4.04
C THR A 319 30.45 -2.34 5.48
N GLY A 320 29.82 -3.49 5.70
CA GLY A 320 29.75 -4.12 7.03
C GLY A 320 28.87 -3.34 7.99
N TRP A 321 27.67 -2.97 7.53
CA TRP A 321 26.73 -2.20 8.34
C TRP A 321 26.11 -3.09 9.42
N THR A 322 26.14 -2.61 10.67
CA THR A 322 25.51 -3.28 11.81
C THR A 322 24.64 -2.30 12.58
N LEU A 323 23.56 -2.82 13.18
CA LEU A 323 22.74 -2.09 14.15
C LEU A 323 22.67 -2.93 15.42
N ASP A 324 23.23 -2.41 16.51
CA ASP A 324 23.26 -3.11 17.79
C ASP A 324 21.99 -2.85 18.63
N SER A 325 21.89 -3.54 19.77
CA SER A 325 20.74 -3.48 20.67
C SER A 325 20.59 -2.15 21.41
N ALA A 326 21.64 -1.31 21.43
CA ALA A 326 21.59 0.04 21.99
C ALA A 326 21.07 1.07 20.97
N GLY A 327 20.86 0.66 19.72
CA GLY A 327 20.41 1.55 18.66
C GLY A 327 21.56 2.22 17.90
N GLU A 328 22.79 1.72 18.00
CA GLU A 328 23.92 2.33 17.28
C GLU A 328 24.08 1.69 15.90
N ILE A 329 23.93 2.52 14.86
CA ILE A 329 24.23 2.14 13.48
C ILE A 329 25.71 2.42 13.23
N LYS A 330 26.45 1.36 12.89
CA LYS A 330 27.90 1.38 12.64
C LYS A 330 28.22 0.80 11.28
N ALA A 331 29.33 1.26 10.71
CA ALA A 331 29.99 0.65 9.57
C ALA A 331 31.50 0.67 9.83
N GLN A 332 32.27 -0.17 9.14
CA GLN A 332 33.71 -0.33 9.39
C GLN A 332 34.51 0.97 9.30
N SER A 333 34.05 1.94 8.52
CA SER A 333 34.78 3.20 8.26
C SER A 333 34.07 4.45 8.80
N ILE A 334 33.00 4.30 9.58
CA ILE A 334 32.34 5.43 10.25
C ILE A 334 33.10 5.76 11.55
N GLN A 335 33.55 7.01 11.69
CA GLN A 335 34.24 7.48 12.90
C GLN A 335 33.28 7.77 14.06
N GLN A 336 32.04 8.15 13.76
CA GLN A 336 31.00 8.46 14.75
C GLN A 336 29.72 7.70 14.42
N PRO A 337 29.29 6.74 15.26
CA PRO A 337 28.06 5.99 15.05
C PRO A 337 26.85 6.91 14.89
N ILE A 338 25.87 6.47 14.09
CA ILE A 338 24.57 7.14 14.00
C ILE A 338 23.67 6.49 15.05
N HIS A 339 23.08 7.29 15.93
CA HIS A 339 22.33 6.79 17.07
C HIS A 339 20.82 6.83 16.81
N LEU A 340 20.15 5.73 17.10
CA LEU A 340 18.72 5.67 17.29
C LEU A 340 18.39 6.01 18.74
N HIS A 341 17.37 6.83 18.94
CA HIS A 341 16.92 7.23 20.27
C HIS A 341 15.73 6.39 20.69
N GLN A 342 15.89 5.59 21.74
CA GLN A 342 14.75 4.90 22.33
C GLN A 342 13.76 5.92 22.91
N ILE A 343 12.48 5.76 22.60
CA ILE A 343 11.41 6.57 23.18
C ILE A 343 10.59 5.75 24.15
N THR A 344 10.14 6.36 25.24
CA THR A 344 9.30 5.70 26.27
C THR A 344 7.86 6.19 26.26
N SER A 345 7.57 7.23 25.47
CA SER A 345 6.25 7.82 25.28
C SER A 345 6.04 8.17 23.82
N ALA A 346 4.81 8.01 23.33
CA ALA A 346 4.41 8.47 22.00
C ALA A 346 4.53 9.99 21.86
N GLY A 347 4.56 10.74 22.97
CA GLY A 347 4.60 12.19 22.96
C GLY A 347 3.45 12.80 22.14
N SER A 348 3.77 13.80 21.33
CA SER A 348 2.85 14.43 20.37
C SER A 348 2.97 13.83 18.97
N TYR A 349 3.67 12.71 18.80
CA TYR A 349 3.85 12.11 17.49
C TYR A 349 2.54 11.60 16.94
N ARG A 350 2.41 11.75 15.62
CA ARG A 350 1.30 11.28 14.81
C ARG A 350 1.82 10.44 13.65
N VAL A 351 0.96 9.57 13.14
CA VAL A 351 1.22 8.70 11.99
C VAL A 351 0.08 8.81 10.99
N ALA A 352 0.39 8.84 9.70
CA ALA A 352 -0.64 8.78 8.67
C ALA A 352 -1.30 7.40 8.66
N GLN A 353 -2.63 7.38 8.69
CA GLN A 353 -3.42 6.16 8.67
C GLN A 353 -4.09 5.99 7.32
N ALA A 354 -3.96 4.79 6.76
CA ALA A 354 -4.73 4.38 5.60
C ALA A 354 -6.04 3.74 6.09
N ALA A 355 -7.17 4.45 5.95
CA ALA A 355 -8.46 3.82 6.17
C ALA A 355 -8.65 2.68 5.15
N LYS A 356 -9.02 1.49 5.63
CA LYS A 356 -9.05 0.24 4.85
C LYS A 356 -10.27 0.07 3.96
N THR A 357 -11.02 1.13 3.65
CA THR A 357 -12.19 1.02 2.78
C THR A 357 -11.78 1.42 1.37
N PRO A 358 -11.42 0.48 0.47
CA PRO A 358 -11.05 0.82 -0.90
C PRO A 358 -12.29 1.25 -1.65
N SER A 359 -12.65 2.53 -1.55
CA SER A 359 -13.78 3.10 -2.30
C SER A 359 -13.49 3.13 -3.81
N LYS A 360 -12.21 3.21 -4.18
CA LYS A 360 -11.72 3.34 -5.56
C LYS A 360 -10.36 2.66 -5.68
N PRO A 361 -10.29 1.36 -6.05
CA PRO A 361 -9.00 0.68 -6.20
C PRO A 361 -8.19 1.33 -7.31
N LEU A 362 -6.88 1.40 -7.12
CA LEU A 362 -5.92 1.99 -8.05
C LEU A 362 -4.81 0.99 -8.32
N LYS A 363 -4.34 0.97 -9.55
CA LYS A 363 -3.14 0.27 -9.99
C LYS A 363 -2.27 1.25 -10.74
N THR A 364 -1.00 1.32 -10.36
CA THR A 364 -0.02 2.21 -10.98
C THR A 364 1.19 1.40 -11.43
N LEU A 365 1.58 1.57 -12.68
CA LEU A 365 2.78 0.98 -13.25
C LEU A 365 4.00 1.87 -13.03
N SER A 366 5.19 1.29 -12.98
CA SER A 366 6.44 2.05 -12.89
C SER A 366 6.57 3.12 -13.99
N SER A 367 6.16 2.78 -15.21
CA SER A 367 6.18 3.70 -16.36
C SER A 367 5.26 4.92 -16.18
N GLU A 368 4.19 4.81 -15.40
CA GLU A 368 3.28 5.92 -15.10
C GLU A 368 3.90 6.87 -14.07
N PHE A 369 4.63 6.34 -13.08
CA PHE A 369 5.45 7.17 -12.18
C PHE A 369 6.53 7.94 -12.95
N GLU A 370 7.20 7.29 -13.89
CA GLU A 370 8.20 7.96 -14.73
C GLU A 370 7.58 9.05 -15.61
N GLN A 371 6.40 8.79 -16.20
CA GLN A 371 5.66 9.80 -16.96
C GLN A 371 5.24 10.98 -16.09
N ALA A 372 4.75 10.73 -14.86
CA ALA A 372 4.37 11.78 -13.93
C ALA A 372 5.56 12.64 -13.51
N ALA A 373 6.72 12.03 -13.20
CA ALA A 373 7.94 12.76 -12.87
C ALA A 373 8.42 13.63 -14.05
N ARG A 374 8.46 13.06 -15.26
CA ARG A 374 8.83 13.79 -16.49
C ARG A 374 7.85 14.93 -16.81
N TYR A 375 6.56 14.73 -16.57
CA TYR A 375 5.54 15.77 -16.73
C TYR A 375 5.79 16.95 -15.80
N ILE A 376 6.04 16.71 -14.51
CA ILE A 376 6.32 17.77 -13.52
C ILE A 376 7.59 18.54 -13.91
N GLU A 377 8.65 17.84 -14.27
CA GLU A 377 9.92 18.46 -14.67
C GLU A 377 9.74 19.31 -15.95
N HIS A 378 9.04 18.79 -16.95
CA HIS A 378 8.75 19.53 -18.16
C HIS A 378 7.97 20.82 -17.88
N GLU A 379 6.94 20.76 -17.06
CA GLU A 379 6.13 21.92 -16.68
C GLU A 379 6.93 22.94 -15.86
N ARG A 380 7.89 22.48 -15.03
CA ARG A 380 8.81 23.33 -14.29
C ARG A 380 9.75 24.09 -15.22
N GLN A 381 10.33 23.41 -16.22
CA GLN A 381 11.18 24.03 -17.24
C GLN A 381 10.40 25.04 -18.08
N ASP A 382 9.19 24.69 -18.51
CA ASP A 382 8.30 25.59 -19.26
C ASP A 382 7.90 26.81 -18.43
N HIS A 383 7.63 26.62 -17.14
CA HIS A 383 7.32 27.70 -16.21
C HIS A 383 8.52 28.64 -16.02
N ALA A 384 9.73 28.10 -15.83
CA ALA A 384 10.96 28.89 -15.74
C ALA A 384 11.18 29.72 -17.01
N ARG A 385 11.02 29.11 -18.20
CA ARG A 385 11.11 29.79 -19.50
C ARG A 385 10.03 30.88 -19.69
N LYS A 386 8.82 30.68 -19.16
CA LYS A 386 7.78 31.72 -19.20
C LYS A 386 8.10 32.88 -18.27
N ASN A 387 8.70 32.62 -17.10
CA ASN A 387 9.08 33.66 -16.15
C ASN A 387 10.24 34.54 -16.64
N THR A 388 11.18 34.01 -17.43
CA THR A 388 12.25 34.85 -18.02
C THR A 388 11.71 35.93 -18.96
N ASN A 389 10.51 35.72 -19.53
CA ASN A 389 9.86 36.65 -20.46
C ASN A 389 8.78 37.51 -19.79
N ARG A 390 8.63 37.42 -18.46
CA ARG A 390 7.64 38.20 -17.69
C ARG A 390 8.32 39.32 -16.93
N GLY A 391 7.63 40.47 -16.84
CA GLY A 391 8.05 41.58 -15.98
C GLY A 391 8.00 41.24 -14.48
N GLU A 392 7.19 40.25 -14.08
CA GLU A 392 7.12 39.73 -12.72
C GLU A 392 7.16 38.19 -12.72
N SER A 393 8.05 37.62 -11.90
CA SER A 393 8.19 36.18 -11.72
C SER A 393 7.01 35.64 -10.89
N ARG A 394 6.33 34.61 -11.40
CA ARG A 394 5.30 33.89 -10.64
C ARG A 394 5.90 32.66 -9.97
N SER A 395 5.35 32.23 -8.84
CA SER A 395 5.72 30.96 -8.23
C SER A 395 5.18 29.78 -9.04
N PHE A 396 5.94 28.67 -9.04
CA PHE A 396 5.46 27.41 -9.61
C PHE A 396 4.28 26.89 -8.79
N ALA A 397 3.36 26.16 -9.43
CA ALA A 397 2.15 25.69 -8.77
C ALA A 397 2.49 24.76 -7.59
N GLY A 398 1.93 25.06 -6.42
CA GLY A 398 2.13 24.26 -5.21
C GLY A 398 1.19 23.05 -5.10
N SER A 399 0.10 23.04 -5.86
CA SER A 399 -0.87 21.94 -5.91
C SER A 399 -1.29 21.62 -7.34
N ALA A 400 -1.71 20.38 -7.55
CA ALA A 400 -2.22 19.87 -8.81
C ALA A 400 -3.56 19.16 -8.57
N ARG A 401 -4.42 19.18 -9.57
CA ARG A 401 -5.73 18.52 -9.53
C ARG A 401 -5.57 17.04 -9.86
N LEU A 402 -6.25 16.21 -9.09
CA LEU A 402 -6.47 14.80 -9.39
C LEU A 402 -7.86 14.64 -10.02
N SER A 403 -7.94 13.86 -11.08
CA SER A 403 -9.21 13.55 -11.73
C SER A 403 -9.26 12.12 -12.25
N ILE A 404 -10.42 11.48 -12.15
CA ILE A 404 -10.65 10.18 -12.77
C ILE A 404 -11.48 10.38 -14.05
N GLN A 405 -10.92 9.97 -15.19
CA GLN A 405 -11.59 9.95 -16.50
C GLN A 405 -11.31 8.62 -17.17
N ASP A 406 -12.35 7.97 -17.71
CA ASP A 406 -12.25 6.70 -18.43
C ASP A 406 -11.40 5.64 -17.69
N ALA A 407 -11.71 5.43 -16.40
CA ALA A 407 -10.99 4.50 -15.52
C ALA A 407 -9.49 4.82 -15.32
N LYS A 408 -9.06 6.06 -15.58
CA LYS A 408 -7.68 6.51 -15.37
C LYS A 408 -7.62 7.67 -14.39
N LEU A 409 -6.80 7.51 -13.35
CA LEU A 409 -6.42 8.58 -12.46
C LEU A 409 -5.37 9.45 -13.17
N SER A 410 -5.68 10.74 -13.28
CA SER A 410 -4.84 11.74 -13.93
C SER A 410 -4.45 12.83 -12.95
N PHE A 411 -3.30 13.44 -13.22
CA PHE A 411 -2.70 14.53 -12.48
C PHE A 411 -2.44 15.70 -13.41
N LYS A 412 -2.93 16.87 -13.02
CA LYS A 412 -2.89 18.06 -13.87
C LYS A 412 -2.52 19.30 -13.07
N LEU A 413 -1.44 19.97 -13.50
CA LEU A 413 -1.05 21.26 -12.96
C LEU A 413 -2.00 22.37 -13.41
N PRO A 414 -2.23 23.40 -12.59
CA PRO A 414 -3.00 24.58 -12.97
C PRO A 414 -2.44 25.20 -14.25
N GLN A 415 -3.30 25.60 -15.17
CA GLN A 415 -2.95 26.26 -16.44
C GLN A 415 -2.14 25.40 -17.44
N SER A 416 -1.85 24.13 -17.12
CA SER A 416 -1.28 23.20 -18.10
C SER A 416 -2.37 22.71 -19.07
N GLY A 417 -2.03 22.65 -20.37
CA GLY A 417 -2.83 21.99 -21.39
C GLY A 417 -2.66 20.46 -21.40
N ARG A 418 -1.67 19.95 -20.64
CA ARG A 418 -1.30 18.54 -20.56
C ARG A 418 -1.69 17.96 -19.20
N HIS A 419 -1.67 16.64 -19.11
CA HIS A 419 -1.85 15.90 -17.86
C HIS A 419 -0.99 14.64 -17.91
N ALA A 420 -0.67 14.11 -16.74
CA ALA A 420 -0.04 12.80 -16.60
C ALA A 420 -1.08 11.78 -16.13
N ILE A 421 -0.96 10.55 -16.60
CA ILE A 421 -1.72 9.41 -16.08
C ILE A 421 -0.90 8.80 -14.95
N ILE A 422 -1.52 8.64 -13.78
CA ILE A 422 -0.88 8.10 -12.57
C ILE A 422 -1.37 6.68 -12.28
N GLY A 423 -2.43 6.21 -12.93
CA GLY A 423 -2.82 4.81 -12.81
C GLY A 423 -4.22 4.52 -13.32
N GLU A 424 -4.56 3.25 -13.33
CA GLU A 424 -5.87 2.72 -13.69
C GLU A 424 -6.70 2.43 -12.45
N THR A 425 -7.99 2.74 -12.51
CA THR A 425 -8.93 2.56 -11.39
C THR A 425 -10.21 1.90 -11.86
N GLY A 426 -10.72 0.96 -11.06
CA GLY A 426 -12.04 0.35 -11.29
C GLY A 426 -13.22 1.25 -10.89
N ALA A 427 -12.95 2.47 -10.41
CA ALA A 427 -13.99 3.39 -9.97
C ALA A 427 -14.76 4.00 -11.15
N ALA A 428 -16.07 3.75 -11.20
CA ALA A 428 -16.97 4.31 -12.21
C ALA A 428 -17.38 5.78 -11.91
N SER A 429 -17.06 6.30 -10.73
CA SER A 429 -17.51 7.63 -10.29
C SER A 429 -16.53 8.73 -10.70
N LYS A 430 -17.09 9.87 -11.14
CA LYS A 430 -16.33 11.11 -11.34
C LYS A 430 -15.70 11.52 -10.01
N PHE A 431 -14.38 11.47 -9.94
CA PHE A 431 -13.57 12.06 -8.87
C PHE A 431 -13.00 13.35 -9.42
N ASP A 432 -13.40 14.49 -8.86
CA ASP A 432 -13.02 15.79 -9.39
C ASP A 432 -12.97 16.85 -8.29
N GLY A 433 -12.08 17.83 -8.45
CA GLY A 433 -11.92 18.94 -7.50
C GLY A 433 -10.98 18.67 -6.33
N VAL A 434 -10.38 17.49 -6.25
CA VAL A 434 -9.40 17.15 -5.22
C VAL A 434 -7.99 17.53 -5.69
N THR A 435 -7.21 18.12 -4.79
CA THR A 435 -5.82 18.51 -5.11
C THR A 435 -4.81 17.78 -4.27
N ILE A 436 -3.58 17.68 -4.76
CA ILE A 436 -2.43 17.11 -4.04
C ILE A 436 -1.25 18.06 -4.17
N ALA A 437 -0.35 18.07 -3.18
CA ALA A 437 0.88 18.86 -3.28
C ALA A 437 1.76 18.34 -4.42
N VAL A 438 2.25 19.26 -5.26
CA VAL A 438 3.10 18.89 -6.40
C VAL A 438 4.42 18.29 -5.94
N LYS A 439 5.01 18.83 -4.87
CA LYS A 439 6.27 18.36 -4.30
C LYS A 439 6.17 16.92 -3.79
N ASP A 440 5.05 16.56 -3.16
CA ASP A 440 4.85 15.21 -2.63
C ASP A 440 4.66 14.20 -3.78
N MET A 441 3.88 14.58 -4.80
CA MET A 441 3.72 13.76 -6.00
C MET A 441 5.04 13.59 -6.77
N GLU A 442 5.85 14.65 -6.85
CA GLU A 442 7.16 14.60 -7.47
C GLU A 442 8.11 13.65 -6.72
N GLY A 443 8.18 13.77 -5.39
CA GLY A 443 8.98 12.88 -4.55
C GLY A 443 8.53 11.43 -4.69
N LEU A 444 7.22 11.18 -4.65
CA LEU A 444 6.63 9.87 -4.91
C LEU A 444 7.03 9.32 -6.28
N ALA A 445 6.70 10.05 -7.35
CA ALA A 445 6.87 9.60 -8.71
C ALA A 445 8.35 9.34 -9.04
N THR A 446 9.24 10.25 -8.62
CA THR A 446 10.68 10.10 -8.83
C THR A 446 11.23 8.90 -8.06
N THR A 447 10.81 8.72 -6.80
CA THR A 447 11.31 7.63 -5.96
C THR A 447 10.82 6.28 -6.48
N LEU A 448 9.53 6.11 -6.73
CA LEU A 448 8.99 4.83 -7.20
C LEU A 448 9.41 4.49 -8.63
N ALA A 449 9.61 5.50 -9.49
CA ALA A 449 10.22 5.29 -10.80
C ALA A 449 11.67 4.80 -10.68
N ARG A 450 12.47 5.38 -9.77
CA ARG A 450 13.86 4.97 -9.52
C ARG A 450 13.97 3.53 -9.00
N HIS A 451 13.00 3.10 -8.19
CA HIS A 451 12.93 1.72 -7.70
C HIS A 451 12.31 0.74 -8.71
N ASP A 452 11.83 1.24 -9.85
CA ASP A 452 11.26 0.44 -10.95
C ASP A 452 10.11 -0.48 -10.48
N VAL A 453 9.23 0.06 -9.63
CA VAL A 453 8.17 -0.69 -8.96
C VAL A 453 6.76 -0.33 -9.43
N ASN A 454 5.90 -1.34 -9.43
CA ASN A 454 4.46 -1.15 -9.56
C ASN A 454 3.84 -0.94 -8.18
N ALA A 455 2.79 -0.13 -8.13
CA ALA A 455 1.98 0.08 -6.94
C ALA A 455 0.53 -0.36 -7.19
N HIS A 456 -0.12 -0.73 -6.11
CA HIS A 456 -1.57 -0.81 -6.06
C HIS A 456 -2.04 0.06 -4.90
N GLY A 457 -3.31 0.35 -4.82
CA GLY A 457 -3.76 1.29 -3.81
C GLY A 457 -5.22 1.59 -3.92
N TRP A 458 -5.61 2.69 -3.30
CA TRP A 458 -6.95 3.20 -3.43
C TRP A 458 -6.98 4.69 -3.12
N ILE A 459 -8.04 5.32 -3.61
CA ILE A 459 -8.37 6.68 -3.20
C ILE A 459 -9.33 6.57 -2.01
N MET A 460 -8.98 7.23 -0.92
CA MET A 460 -9.86 7.49 0.21
C MET A 460 -10.72 8.70 -0.15
N ASP A 461 -12.01 8.46 -0.35
CA ASP A 461 -13.01 9.46 -0.77
C ASP A 461 -13.95 9.78 0.40
N GLY A 462 -13.39 10.19 1.53
CA GLY A 462 -14.21 10.65 2.66
C GLY A 462 -14.68 12.09 2.47
N ASP A 463 -15.52 12.57 3.40
CA ASP A 463 -16.19 13.87 3.33
C ASP A 463 -15.18 15.02 3.49
N VAL A 464 -14.43 15.35 2.43
CA VAL A 464 -13.46 16.46 2.28
C VAL A 464 -12.28 16.46 3.27
N ASP A 465 -12.41 15.95 4.48
CA ASP A 465 -11.49 16.15 5.61
C ASP A 465 -10.45 15.03 5.78
N ASP A 466 -10.64 13.84 5.22
CA ASP A 466 -9.73 12.68 5.35
C ASP A 466 -9.37 12.04 4.00
N ALA A 467 -9.66 12.74 2.89
CA ALA A 467 -9.38 12.22 1.56
C ALA A 467 -7.87 12.08 1.30
N ALA A 468 -7.46 10.95 0.73
CA ALA A 468 -6.06 10.60 0.54
C ALA A 468 -5.85 9.69 -0.68
N LEU A 469 -4.65 9.74 -1.26
CA LEU A 469 -4.17 8.73 -2.18
C LEU A 469 -3.30 7.74 -1.39
N VAL A 470 -3.73 6.48 -1.30
CA VAL A 470 -2.99 5.42 -0.65
C VAL A 470 -2.36 4.52 -1.72
N LEU A 471 -1.07 4.25 -1.57
CA LEU A 471 -0.33 3.32 -2.43
C LEU A 471 0.41 2.28 -1.59
N GLU A 472 0.44 1.06 -2.08
CA GLU A 472 1.10 -0.10 -1.54
C GLU A 472 2.00 -0.72 -2.61
N VAL A 473 3.26 -0.91 -2.26
CA VAL A 473 4.31 -1.48 -3.10
C VAL A 473 4.90 -2.69 -2.38
N HIS A 474 4.99 -3.81 -3.08
CA HIS A 474 5.60 -5.03 -2.56
C HIS A 474 7.04 -5.17 -3.08
N PHE A 475 8.00 -5.32 -2.17
CA PHE A 475 9.41 -5.59 -2.46
C PHE A 475 9.74 -6.99 -1.96
N ASP A 476 9.74 -7.99 -2.86
CA ASP A 476 9.82 -9.40 -2.47
C ASP A 476 8.81 -9.73 -1.37
N ASN A 477 9.24 -9.90 -0.13
CA ASN A 477 8.37 -10.20 1.01
C ASN A 477 7.97 -8.95 1.82
N ASP A 478 8.65 -7.83 1.62
CA ASP A 478 8.41 -6.58 2.34
C ASP A 478 7.26 -5.79 1.72
N LEU A 479 6.62 -4.95 2.53
CA LEU A 479 5.50 -4.11 2.12
C LEU A 479 5.78 -2.66 2.47
N PHE A 480 5.82 -1.81 1.46
CA PHE A 480 5.85 -0.37 1.59
C PHE A 480 4.46 0.21 1.35
N ARG A 481 3.96 1.04 2.27
CA ARG A 481 2.70 1.76 2.15
C ARG A 481 2.96 3.25 2.27
N ILE A 482 2.30 4.04 1.43
CA ILE A 482 2.32 5.50 1.47
C ILE A 482 0.87 5.99 1.55
N VAL A 483 0.66 7.02 2.37
CA VAL A 483 -0.60 7.73 2.50
C VAL A 483 -0.33 9.19 2.19
N MET A 484 -0.80 9.65 1.04
CA MET A 484 -0.68 11.04 0.63
C MET A 484 -2.00 11.76 0.87
N PRO A 485 -2.09 12.65 1.88
CA PRO A 485 -3.28 13.46 2.07
C PRO A 485 -3.53 14.34 0.85
N THR A 486 -4.79 14.42 0.48
CA THR A 486 -5.22 15.45 -0.46
C THR A 486 -5.32 16.80 0.25
N ARG A 487 -5.52 17.87 -0.51
CA ARG A 487 -5.50 19.24 0.00
C ARG A 487 -6.81 19.96 -0.27
N THR A 488 -7.22 20.71 0.75
CA THR A 488 -8.28 21.72 0.67
C THR A 488 -7.61 23.09 0.83
N GLY A 489 -7.40 23.80 -0.29
CA GLY A 489 -6.60 25.04 -0.29
C GLY A 489 -5.11 24.76 -0.04
N THR A 490 -4.54 25.39 0.99
CA THR A 490 -3.13 25.20 1.37
C THR A 490 -2.91 24.08 2.38
N ASP A 491 -3.96 23.58 3.02
CA ASP A 491 -3.82 22.65 4.14
C ASP A 491 -4.00 21.21 3.69
N TYR A 492 -3.33 20.29 4.40
CA TYR A 492 -3.53 18.85 4.23
C TYR A 492 -4.81 18.42 4.93
N ASN A 493 -5.56 17.54 4.27
CA ASN A 493 -6.66 16.83 4.90
C ASN A 493 -6.13 15.95 6.05
N LYS A 494 -6.91 15.81 7.12
CA LYS A 494 -6.54 15.14 8.38
C LYS A 494 -6.56 13.63 8.23
N VAL A 495 -5.44 13.07 7.82
CA VAL A 495 -5.23 11.62 7.66
C VAL A 495 -4.35 11.02 8.76
N CYS A 496 -3.88 11.85 9.69
CA CYS A 496 -2.94 11.44 10.73
C CYS A 496 -3.63 11.25 12.08
N GLU A 497 -3.30 10.15 12.76
CA GLU A 497 -3.77 9.82 14.10
C GLU A 497 -2.63 9.90 15.11
N ALA A 498 -2.97 10.04 16.39
CA ALA A 498 -1.98 9.99 17.47
C ALA A 498 -1.26 8.64 17.45
N LEU A 499 0.06 8.68 17.61
CA LEU A 499 0.89 7.49 17.69
C LEU A 499 0.51 6.68 18.95
N VAL A 500 0.34 5.37 18.78
CA VAL A 500 0.21 4.41 19.88
C VAL A 500 1.45 3.53 19.91
N LEU A 501 2.14 3.50 21.06
CA LEU A 501 3.33 2.66 21.25
C LEU A 501 2.96 1.18 21.41
#